data_AF-A0A2H3BC06-F1
#
_entry.id   AF-A0A2H3BC06-F1
#
_cell.length_a   1.000
_cell.length_b   1.000
_cell.length_c   1.000
_cell.angle_alpha   90.00
_cell.angle_beta   90.00
_cell.angle_gamma   90.00
#
_symmetry.space_group_name_H-M   'P 1'
#
loop_
_entity.id
_entity.type
_entity.pdbx_description
1 polymer ?
#
loop_
_entity_poly.entity_id
_entity_poly.type
_entity_poly.pdbx_seq_one_letter_code
_entity_poly.pdbx_strand_id
1 'polypeptide(L)'
;QRHSAWIWLMEGALGGSGREHEMHKTIKLEWLKSCAQVNRWKEELALVVEKMHRVLVTLEKEAMSWEKRHGGYTGLTACASEGLAAYADRQAALLHQLVLWFGTLWSGEQRHVRAPA
;
A
#
# COMPACT_ATOMS: atom_id res chain seq x y z
N GLN A 1 30.50 -8.83 10.04
CA GLN A 1 30.36 -9.84 11.12
C GLN A 1 29.11 -10.66 10.84
N ARG A 2 29.21 -12.00 10.78
CA ARG A 2 28.02 -12.88 10.73
C ARG A 2 27.62 -13.16 12.18
N HIS A 3 26.46 -12.69 12.61
CA HIS A 3 25.89 -13.10 13.90
C HIS A 3 25.33 -14.52 13.72
N SER A 4 25.90 -15.50 14.41
CA SER A 4 25.30 -16.83 14.51
C SER A 4 23.90 -16.70 15.11
N ALA A 5 22.88 -17.19 14.42
CA ALA A 5 21.51 -17.14 14.93
C ALA A 5 21.45 -17.89 16.27
N TRP A 6 20.71 -17.34 17.25
CA TRP A 6 20.58 -17.86 18.61
C TRP A 6 20.16 -19.35 18.69
N ILE A 7 19.53 -19.86 17.62
CA ILE A 7 19.20 -21.28 17.43
C ILE A 7 20.44 -22.19 17.54
N TRP A 8 21.61 -21.70 17.11
CA TRP A 8 22.90 -22.42 17.23
C TRP A 8 23.61 -22.21 18.57
N LEU A 9 23.07 -21.34 19.44
CA LEU A 9 23.57 -21.09 20.79
C LEU A 9 22.86 -21.93 21.86
N MET A 10 21.85 -22.73 21.50
CA MET A 10 21.15 -23.58 22.45
C MET A 10 22.05 -24.72 22.93
N GLU A 11 22.22 -24.81 24.24
CA GLU A 11 23.03 -25.82 24.92
C GLU A 11 22.45 -27.23 24.67
N GLY A 12 23.09 -28.00 23.79
CA GLY A 12 22.59 -29.29 23.31
C GLY A 12 22.65 -29.52 21.80
N ALA A 13 23.05 -28.52 21.01
CA ALA A 13 23.26 -28.67 19.55
C ALA A 13 24.38 -29.67 19.16
N LEU A 14 25.15 -30.18 20.13
CA LEU A 14 26.38 -30.97 19.90
C LEU A 14 26.36 -32.40 20.50
N GLY A 15 25.21 -33.03 20.76
CA GLY A 15 25.18 -34.48 20.96
C GLY A 15 24.08 -35.05 21.87
N GLY A 16 23.23 -35.91 21.31
CA GLY A 16 22.28 -36.77 22.01
C GLY A 16 21.06 -37.12 21.13
N SER A 17 20.89 -38.40 20.76
CA SER A 17 19.91 -38.86 19.75
C SER A 17 18.44 -38.50 20.03
N GLY A 18 18.05 -38.29 21.29
CA GLY A 18 16.71 -37.82 21.67
C GLY A 18 16.49 -36.29 21.53
N ARG A 19 17.57 -35.49 21.46
CA ARG A 19 17.51 -34.01 21.35
C ARG A 19 17.67 -33.51 19.92
N GLU A 20 18.20 -34.33 19.01
CA GLU A 20 18.26 -34.05 17.58
C GLU A 20 16.86 -33.89 16.96
N HIS A 21 15.89 -34.70 17.39
CA HIS A 21 14.51 -34.60 16.93
C HIS A 21 13.85 -33.27 17.35
N GLU A 22 14.11 -32.81 18.57
CA GLU A 22 13.63 -31.52 19.07
C GLU A 22 14.32 -30.35 18.35
N MET A 23 15.63 -30.42 18.11
CA MET A 23 16.34 -29.44 17.29
C MET A 23 15.77 -29.35 15.88
N HIS A 24 15.53 -30.48 15.22
CA HIS A 24 14.89 -30.53 13.90
C HIS A 24 13.48 -29.94 13.92
N LYS A 25 12.69 -30.15 14.98
CA LYS A 25 11.38 -29.50 15.15
C LYS A 25 11.54 -27.99 15.29
N THR A 26 12.46 -27.51 16.12
CA THR A 26 12.69 -26.06 16.31
C THR A 26 13.12 -25.39 15.01
N ILE A 27 14.05 -25.99 14.26
CA ILE A 27 14.48 -25.47 12.95
C ILE A 27 13.29 -25.43 11.98
N LYS A 28 12.47 -26.49 11.91
CA LYS A 28 11.26 -26.51 11.07
C LYS A 28 10.26 -25.42 11.48
N LEU A 29 10.05 -25.21 12.78
CA LEU A 29 9.16 -24.16 13.29
C LEU A 29 9.67 -22.76 12.92
N GLU A 30 10.97 -22.50 13.09
CA GLU A 30 11.56 -21.22 12.72
C GLU A 30 11.53 -20.98 11.21
N TRP A 31 11.75 -22.02 10.41
CA TRP A 31 11.56 -21.95 8.96
C TRP A 31 10.10 -21.62 8.60
N LEU A 32 9.12 -22.31 9.21
CA LEU A 32 7.70 -22.04 8.98
C LEU A 32 7.31 -20.62 9.40
N LYS A 33 7.82 -20.12 10.53
CA LYS A 33 7.62 -18.73 10.96
C LYS A 33 8.19 -17.74 9.95
N SER A 34 9.41 -17.97 9.47
CA SER A 34 10.05 -17.14 8.46
C SER A 34 9.24 -17.13 7.15
N CYS A 35 8.79 -18.31 6.70
CA CYS A 35 7.90 -18.42 5.53
C CYS A 35 6.58 -17.69 5.73
N ALA A 36 5.95 -17.80 6.91
CA ALA A 36 4.71 -17.09 7.22
C ALA A 36 4.91 -15.57 7.21
N GLN A 37 6.02 -15.08 7.73
CA GLN A 37 6.38 -13.65 7.69
C GLN A 37 6.60 -13.15 6.26
N VAL A 38 7.31 -13.92 5.43
CA VAL A 38 7.50 -13.59 4.01
C VAL A 38 6.16 -13.56 3.27
N ASN A 39 5.27 -14.53 3.52
CA ASN A 39 3.94 -14.53 2.91
C ASN A 39 3.11 -13.32 3.34
N ARG A 40 3.10 -13.00 4.63
CA ARG A 40 2.44 -11.79 5.14
C ARG A 40 2.99 -10.52 4.52
N TRP A 41 4.32 -10.39 4.39
CA TRP A 41 4.92 -9.23 3.73
C TRP A 41 4.51 -9.12 2.26
N LYS A 42 4.40 -10.24 1.54
CA LYS A 42 3.87 -10.25 0.17
C LYS A 42 2.42 -9.77 0.12
N GLU A 43 1.58 -10.19 1.06
CA GLU A 43 0.21 -9.71 1.19
C GLU A 43 0.15 -8.20 1.48
N GLU A 44 0.97 -7.72 2.42
CA GLU A 44 1.05 -6.30 2.77
C GLU A 44 1.49 -5.45 1.57
N LEU A 45 2.47 -5.91 0.78
CA LEU A 45 2.86 -5.25 -0.46
C LEU A 45 1.70 -5.19 -1.46
N ALA A 46 0.99 -6.30 -1.67
CA ALA A 46 -0.16 -6.33 -2.57
C ALA A 46 -1.28 -5.37 -2.11
N LEU A 47 -1.53 -5.28 -0.80
CA LEU A 47 -2.50 -4.33 -0.23
C LEU A 47 -2.09 -2.86 -0.43
N VAL A 48 -0.79 -2.55 -0.34
CA VAL A 48 -0.29 -1.18 -0.60
C VAL A 48 -0.50 -0.80 -2.06
N VAL A 49 -0.17 -1.68 -3.00
CA VAL A 49 -0.42 -1.47 -4.44
C VAL A 49 -1.91 -1.22 -4.71
N GLU A 50 -2.77 -2.04 -4.13
CA GLU A 50 -4.22 -1.89 -4.29
C GLU A 50 -4.73 -0.57 -3.67
N LYS A 51 -4.19 -0.16 -2.51
CA LYS A 51 -4.53 1.14 -1.90
C LYS A 51 -4.14 2.31 -2.79
N MET A 52 -2.95 2.27 -3.41
CA MET A 52 -2.52 3.28 -4.39
C MET A 52 -3.55 3.39 -5.52
N HIS A 53 -3.94 2.26 -6.10
CA HIS A 53 -4.96 2.24 -7.16
C HIS A 53 -6.31 2.82 -6.69
N ARG A 54 -6.79 2.41 -5.50
CA ARG A 54 -8.05 2.92 -4.94
C ARG A 54 -8.03 4.43 -4.68
N VAL A 55 -6.88 4.99 -4.28
CA VAL A 55 -6.74 6.43 -4.10
C VAL A 55 -6.94 7.16 -5.44
N LEU A 56 -6.32 6.71 -6.53
CA LEU A 56 -6.53 7.31 -7.85
C LEU A 56 -8.01 7.27 -8.26
N VAL A 57 -8.64 6.09 -8.17
CA VAL A 57 -10.05 5.91 -8.54
C VAL A 57 -10.98 6.79 -7.69
N THR A 58 -10.66 6.98 -6.41
CA THR A 58 -11.46 7.81 -5.50
C THR A 58 -11.32 9.28 -5.87
N LEU A 59 -10.11 9.75 -6.15
CA LEU A 59 -9.86 11.14 -6.56
C LEU A 59 -10.54 11.47 -7.90
N GLU A 60 -10.50 10.56 -8.88
CA GLU A 60 -11.21 10.73 -10.16
C GLU A 60 -12.72 10.83 -9.95
N LYS A 61 -13.29 9.97 -9.10
CA LYS A 61 -14.72 10.01 -8.75
C LYS A 61 -15.11 11.32 -8.07
N GLU A 62 -14.29 11.82 -7.16
CA GLU A 62 -14.53 13.10 -6.51
C GLU A 62 -14.41 14.26 -7.50
N ALA A 63 -13.42 14.25 -8.40
CA ALA A 63 -13.27 15.27 -9.44
C ALA A 63 -14.52 15.35 -10.33
N MET A 64 -15.01 14.20 -10.81
CA MET A 64 -16.27 14.12 -11.56
C MET A 64 -17.49 14.53 -10.73
N SER A 65 -17.47 14.36 -9.41
CA SER A 65 -18.53 14.86 -8.53
C SER A 65 -18.55 16.39 -8.50
N TRP A 66 -17.38 17.02 -8.44
CA TRP A 66 -17.25 18.48 -8.47
C TRP A 66 -17.68 19.08 -9.80
N GLU A 67 -17.34 18.46 -10.94
CA GLU A 67 -17.81 18.87 -12.27
C GLU A 67 -19.34 18.84 -12.42
N LYS A 68 -20.05 18.08 -11.59
CA LYS A 68 -21.52 18.05 -11.58
C LYS A 68 -22.14 19.15 -10.72
N ARG A 69 -21.34 19.89 -9.94
CA ARG A 69 -21.82 20.91 -8.97
C ARG A 69 -21.84 22.34 -9.53
N HIS A 70 -21.70 22.51 -10.84
CA HIS A 70 -21.71 23.83 -11.51
C HIS A 70 -23.04 24.61 -11.37
N GLY A 71 -24.13 23.97 -10.95
CA GLY A 71 -25.43 24.63 -10.88
C GLY A 71 -26.54 23.77 -10.31
N GLY A 72 -27.79 24.18 -10.55
CA GLY A 72 -28.99 23.53 -10.02
C GLY A 72 -29.46 24.06 -8.66
N TYR A 73 -28.76 25.06 -8.12
CA TYR A 73 -29.10 25.69 -6.86
C TYR A 73 -30.05 26.88 -7.09
N THR A 74 -31.19 26.90 -6.40
CA THR A 74 -32.17 27.99 -6.46
C THR A 74 -31.86 29.06 -5.41
N GLY A 75 -32.22 30.31 -5.69
CA GLY A 75 -32.09 31.42 -4.74
C GLY A 75 -30.71 32.10 -4.65
N LEU A 76 -29.78 31.79 -5.56
CA LEU A 76 -28.48 32.46 -5.64
C LEU A 76 -28.53 33.70 -6.52
N THR A 77 -27.72 34.70 -6.16
CA THR A 77 -27.41 35.83 -7.04
C THR A 77 -26.48 35.37 -8.18
N ALA A 78 -26.45 36.10 -9.29
CA ALA A 78 -25.58 35.77 -10.43
C ALA A 78 -24.10 35.66 -10.03
N CYS A 79 -23.61 36.60 -9.21
CA CYS A 79 -22.24 36.58 -8.68
C CYS A 79 -21.98 35.33 -7.82
N ALA A 80 -22.95 34.93 -6.98
CA ALA A 80 -22.81 33.74 -6.15
C ALA A 80 -22.84 32.44 -6.98
N SER A 81 -23.66 32.36 -8.04
CA SER A 81 -23.66 31.20 -8.95
C SER A 81 -22.36 31.10 -9.74
N GLU A 82 -21.81 32.23 -10.18
CA GLU A 82 -20.53 32.28 -10.89
C GLU A 82 -19.38 31.85 -9.98
N GLY A 83 -19.33 32.37 -8.74
CA GLY A 83 -18.32 31.97 -7.76
C GLY A 83 -18.40 30.49 -7.39
N LEU A 84 -19.61 29.93 -7.29
CA LEU A 84 -19.81 28.50 -7.07
C LEU A 84 -19.25 27.66 -8.22
N ALA A 85 -19.57 28.02 -9.47
CA ALA A 85 -19.07 27.32 -10.64
C ALA A 85 -17.54 27.37 -10.70
N ALA A 86 -16.96 28.56 -10.54
CA ALA A 86 -15.51 28.75 -10.53
C ALA A 86 -14.82 27.95 -9.40
N TYR A 87 -15.46 27.84 -8.24
CA TYR A 87 -14.94 27.02 -7.14
C TYR A 87 -15.01 25.52 -7.45
N ALA A 88 -16.12 25.05 -8.01
CA ALA A 88 -16.30 23.66 -8.42
C ALA A 88 -15.25 23.25 -9.48
N ASP A 89 -15.05 24.11 -10.49
CA ASP A 89 -14.01 23.96 -11.50
C ASP A 89 -12.61 23.83 -10.88
N ARG A 90 -12.30 24.72 -9.94
CA ARG A 90 -11.01 24.69 -9.24
C ARG A 90 -10.81 23.39 -8.47
N GLN A 91 -11.84 22.90 -7.77
CA GLN A 91 -11.75 21.65 -7.02
C GLN A 91 -11.55 20.45 -7.95
N ALA A 92 -12.30 20.37 -9.05
CA ALA A 92 -12.13 19.33 -10.05
C ALA A 92 -10.71 19.34 -10.63
N ALA A 93 -10.21 20.52 -11.02
CA ALA A 93 -8.87 20.67 -11.58
C ALA A 93 -7.76 20.24 -10.60
N LEU A 94 -7.86 20.60 -9.31
CA LEU A 94 -6.90 20.19 -8.28
C LEU A 94 -6.89 18.66 -8.08
N LEU A 95 -8.07 18.03 -8.05
CA LEU A 95 -8.17 16.59 -7.89
C LEU A 95 -7.59 15.85 -9.11
N HIS A 96 -7.86 16.31 -10.32
CA HIS A 96 -7.24 15.79 -11.54
C HIS A 96 -5.71 15.93 -11.53
N GLN A 97 -5.20 17.07 -11.05
CA GLN A 97 -3.74 17.26 -10.88
C GLN A 97 -3.14 16.26 -9.88
N LEU A 98 -3.84 15.97 -8.77
CA LEU A 98 -3.40 14.96 -7.81
C LEU A 98 -3.40 13.55 -8.42
N VAL A 99 -4.41 13.20 -9.22
CA VAL A 99 -4.46 11.92 -9.95
C VAL A 99 -3.26 11.79 -10.88
N LEU A 100 -2.95 12.81 -11.67
CA LEU A 100 -1.79 12.81 -12.57
C LEU A 100 -0.48 12.71 -11.79
N TRP A 101 -0.33 13.49 -10.72
CA TRP A 101 0.88 13.47 -9.91
C TRP A 101 1.08 12.12 -9.21
N PHE A 102 0.07 11.57 -8.56
CA PHE A 102 0.18 10.25 -7.94
C PHE A 102 0.34 9.13 -8.96
N GLY A 103 -0.34 9.23 -10.11
CA GLY A 103 -0.19 8.28 -11.22
C GLY A 103 1.25 8.23 -11.72
N THR A 104 1.89 9.39 -11.90
CA THR A 104 3.31 9.45 -12.31
C THR A 104 4.26 8.94 -11.22
N LEU A 105 4.04 9.35 -9.96
CA LEU A 105 4.84 8.92 -8.81
C LEU A 105 4.80 7.40 -8.63
N TRP A 106 3.60 6.82 -8.63
CA TRP A 106 3.42 5.38 -8.40
C TRP A 106 3.78 4.53 -9.61
N SER A 107 3.67 5.04 -10.84
CA SER A 107 4.20 4.33 -12.03
C SER A 107 5.73 4.16 -12.00
N GLY A 108 6.44 5.03 -11.28
CA GLY A 108 7.86 4.87 -10.96
C GLY A 108 8.09 3.75 -9.94
N GLU A 109 7.38 3.80 -8.81
CA GLU A 109 7.55 2.88 -7.68
C GLU A 109 7.15 1.43 -8.02
N GLN A 110 6.07 1.24 -8.76
CA GLN A 110 5.56 -0.09 -9.15
C GLN A 110 6.55 -0.88 -10.02
N ARG A 111 7.48 -0.20 -10.72
CA ARG A 111 8.56 -0.87 -11.48
C ARG A 111 9.55 -1.59 -10.58
N HIS A 112 9.76 -1.12 -9.35
CA HIS A 112 10.70 -1.73 -8.40
C HIS A 112 10.08 -2.89 -7.62
N VAL A 113 8.76 -2.85 -7.37
CA VAL A 113 8.05 -3.90 -6.63
C VAL A 113 7.83 -5.17 -7.48
N ARG A 114 7.74 -5.04 -8.81
CA ARG A 114 7.38 -6.15 -9.72
C ARG A 114 8.56 -6.98 -10.24
N ALA A 115 9.80 -6.60 -9.92
CA ALA A 115 10.99 -7.36 -10.31
C ALA A 115 11.41 -8.29 -9.15
N PRO A 116 11.14 -9.60 -9.21
CA PRO A 116 11.81 -10.54 -8.33
C PRO A 116 13.24 -10.74 -8.82
N ALA A 117 14.20 -10.55 -7.91
CA ALA A 117 15.55 -11.12 -8.03
C ALA A 117 15.50 -12.64 -7.87
#